data_AF-A0A7X9ETZ3-F1
#
_entry.id   AF-A0A7X9ETZ3-F1
#
_cell.length_a   1.000
_cell.length_b   1.000
_cell.length_c   1.000
_cell.angle_alpha   90.00
_cell.angle_beta   90.00
_cell.angle_gamma   90.00
#
_symmetry.space_group_name_H-M   'P 1'
#
loop_
_entity.id
_entity.type
_entity.pdbx_description
1 polymer ?
#
loop_
_entity_poly.entity_id
_entity_poly.type
_entity_poly.pdbx_seq_one_letter_code
_entity_poly.pdbx_strand_id
1 'polypeptide(L)'
;MEKKRNPYIRVPLAIAVLLMLYYMPTREFLKLTFMLGIPFIALLGLMVKKPRYSWVWNLCAVGLVLVICGYGYQLVHLPQRIQANIIIRNGAVLVTEGRYDEAISIYQQLDELGRSDTMQKKIAVAESEKTAHQQLEYAQELINSGNLAEARQVLEGIEPHTAAGQEARDVIRTLE
;
A
#
# COMPACT_ATOMS: atom_id res chain seq x y z
N MET A 1 47.42 -13.38 -4.90
CA MET A 1 46.65 -13.82 -6.09
C MET A 1 45.40 -12.95 -6.20
N GLU A 2 45.48 -11.90 -7.01
CA GLU A 2 44.35 -10.99 -7.24
C GLU A 2 43.35 -11.66 -8.17
N LYS A 3 42.25 -12.16 -7.61
CA LYS A 3 41.17 -12.79 -8.37
C LYS A 3 40.48 -11.68 -9.18
N LYS A 4 40.89 -11.47 -10.45
CA LYS A 4 40.21 -10.57 -11.40
C LYS A 4 38.71 -10.89 -11.37
N ARG A 5 37.95 -10.05 -10.65
CA ARG A 5 36.51 -10.25 -10.41
C ARG A 5 35.79 -9.98 -11.72
N ASN A 6 35.35 -11.04 -12.38
CA ASN A 6 34.77 -11.01 -13.72
C ASN A 6 33.48 -10.14 -13.75
N PRO A 7 33.47 -8.98 -14.44
CA PRO A 7 32.34 -8.05 -14.42
C PRO A 7 31.09 -8.63 -15.11
N TYR A 8 31.27 -9.57 -16.04
CA TYR A 8 30.18 -10.24 -16.76
C TYR A 8 29.28 -11.13 -15.91
N ILE A 9 29.69 -11.50 -14.69
CA ILE A 9 28.82 -12.23 -13.74
C ILE A 9 28.02 -11.26 -12.87
N ARG A 10 28.56 -10.06 -12.61
CA ARG A 10 27.91 -9.07 -11.74
C ARG A 10 26.73 -8.37 -12.43
N VAL A 11 26.84 -8.11 -13.73
CA VAL A 11 25.78 -7.46 -14.51
C VAL A 11 24.50 -8.31 -14.56
N PRO A 12 24.53 -9.60 -14.98
CA PRO A 12 23.33 -10.43 -14.96
C PRO A 12 22.83 -10.71 -13.54
N LEU A 13 23.71 -10.79 -12.54
CA LEU A 13 23.29 -10.89 -11.14
C LEU A 13 22.56 -9.63 -10.67
N ALA A 14 23.08 -8.44 -11.01
CA ALA A 14 22.43 -7.17 -10.67
C ALA A 14 21.09 -7.01 -11.40
N ILE A 15 21.00 -7.43 -12.66
CA ILE A 15 19.75 -7.45 -13.42
C ILE A 15 18.76 -8.45 -12.82
N ALA A 16 19.22 -9.64 -12.42
CA ALA A 16 18.39 -10.64 -11.75
C ALA A 16 17.86 -10.12 -10.40
N VAL A 17 18.69 -9.42 -9.62
CA VAL A 17 18.29 -8.77 -8.37
C VAL A 17 17.29 -7.65 -8.64
N LEU A 18 17.48 -6.83 -9.68
CA LEU A 18 16.53 -5.80 -10.09
C LEU A 18 15.19 -6.39 -10.53
N LEU A 19 15.19 -7.46 -11.32
CA LEU A 19 14.00 -8.19 -11.73
C LEU A 19 13.28 -8.82 -10.53
N MET A 20 14.03 -9.40 -9.60
CA MET A 20 13.50 -9.91 -8.33
C MET A 20 12.88 -8.80 -7.49
N LEU A 21 13.50 -7.61 -7.43
CA LEU A 21 12.92 -6.46 -6.72
C LEU A 21 11.67 -5.91 -7.40
N TYR A 22 11.57 -6.03 -8.73
CA TYR A 22 10.40 -5.65 -9.49
C TYR A 22 9.20 -6.58 -9.23
N TYR A 23 9.46 -7.87 -9.03
CA TYR A 23 8.41 -8.85 -8.77
C TYR A 23 7.80 -8.63 -7.37
N MET A 24 6.52 -8.22 -7.31
CA MET A 24 5.79 -7.96 -6.06
C MET A 24 5.93 -9.07 -4.99
N PRO A 25 5.79 -10.38 -5.33
CA PRO A 25 5.90 -11.45 -4.34
C PRO A 25 7.27 -11.48 -3.67
N THR A 26 8.32 -11.33 -4.48
CA THR A 26 9.71 -11.35 -4.04
C THR A 26 10.04 -10.13 -3.20
N ARG A 27 9.46 -8.96 -3.50
CA ARG A 27 9.62 -7.74 -2.69
C ARG A 27 9.01 -7.90 -1.28
N GLU A 28 7.79 -8.43 -1.18
CA GLU A 28 7.15 -8.70 0.12
C GLU A 28 7.93 -9.75 0.92
N PHE A 29 8.38 -10.81 0.25
CA PHE A 29 9.26 -11.82 0.87
C PHE A 29 10.57 -11.22 1.38
N LEU A 30 11.22 -10.37 0.58
CA LEU A 30 12.49 -9.75 0.92
C LEU A 30 12.34 -8.77 2.09
N LYS A 31 11.26 -7.97 2.08
CA LYS A 31 10.92 -7.06 3.20
C LYS A 31 10.72 -7.83 4.50
N LEU A 32 9.96 -8.91 4.46
CA LEU A 32 9.70 -9.79 5.61
C LEU A 32 11.00 -10.44 6.11
N THR A 33 11.82 -10.95 5.19
CA THR A 33 13.11 -11.58 5.50
C THR A 33 14.09 -10.60 6.13
N PHE A 34 14.19 -9.36 5.64
CA PHE A 34 15.05 -8.35 6.24
C PHE A 34 14.52 -7.87 7.60
N MET A 35 13.21 -7.64 7.71
CA MET A 35 12.58 -7.18 8.96
C MET A 35 12.78 -8.18 10.11
N LEU A 36 12.70 -9.48 9.84
CA LEU A 36 12.90 -10.54 10.83
C LEU A 36 14.36 -11.03 10.91
N GLY A 37 15.15 -10.85 9.86
CA GLY A 37 16.57 -11.20 9.82
C GLY A 37 17.43 -10.33 10.73
N ILE A 38 17.15 -9.02 10.82
CA ILE A 38 17.87 -8.10 11.71
C ILE A 38 17.76 -8.54 13.19
N PRO A 39 16.56 -8.74 13.77
CA PRO A 39 16.44 -9.21 15.14
C PRO A 39 16.97 -10.63 15.32
N PHE A 40 16.83 -11.50 14.32
CA PHE A 40 17.40 -12.85 14.36
C PHE A 40 18.93 -12.83 14.51
N ILE A 41 19.64 -12.06 13.68
CA ILE A 41 21.10 -11.94 13.75
C ILE A 41 21.53 -11.26 15.05
N ALA A 42 20.80 -10.24 15.52
CA ALA A 42 21.09 -9.58 16.79
C ALA A 42 20.96 -10.55 17.98
N LEU A 43 19.87 -11.31 18.06
CA LEU A 43 19.65 -12.31 19.10
C LEU A 43 20.69 -13.43 19.05
N LEU A 44 21.01 -13.92 17.85
CA LEU A 44 22.02 -14.96 17.65
C LEU A 44 23.42 -14.44 18.05
N GLY A 45 23.77 -13.22 17.66
CA GLY A 45 25.02 -12.56 18.04
C GLY A 45 25.17 -12.36 19.55
N LEU A 46 24.07 -12.02 20.24
CA LEU A 46 24.04 -11.98 21.71
C LEU A 46 24.16 -13.38 22.33
N MET A 47 23.50 -14.38 21.75
CA MET A 47 23.52 -15.76 22.23
C MET A 47 24.91 -16.40 22.14
N VAL A 48 25.68 -16.11 21.07
CA VAL A 48 27.05 -16.63 20.89
C VAL A 48 28.05 -16.03 21.89
N LYS A 49 27.83 -14.79 22.32
CA LYS A 49 28.73 -14.08 23.26
C LYS A 49 28.50 -14.44 24.74
N LYS A 50 27.36 -15.04 25.08
CA LYS A 50 26.99 -15.37 26.46
C LYS A 50 27.31 -16.85 26.78
N PRO A 51 27.68 -17.18 28.03
CA PRO A 51 27.95 -18.56 28.41
C PRO A 51 26.71 -19.44 28.22
N ARG A 52 26.93 -20.67 27.76
CA ARG A 52 25.86 -21.65 27.53
C ARG A 52 25.04 -21.83 28.82
N TYR A 53 23.73 -21.99 28.68
CA TYR A 53 22.78 -22.18 29.80
C TYR A 53 22.64 -21.01 30.78
N SER A 54 23.24 -19.85 30.50
CA SER A 54 22.95 -18.64 31.26
C SER A 54 21.48 -18.23 31.09
N TRP A 55 20.88 -17.58 32.10
CA TRP A 55 19.49 -17.11 32.04
C TRP A 55 19.23 -16.23 30.80
N VAL A 56 20.19 -15.37 30.43
CA VAL A 56 20.15 -14.55 29.21
C VAL A 56 20.22 -15.40 27.94
N TRP A 57 20.99 -16.50 27.96
CA TRP A 57 21.11 -17.43 26.83
C TRP A 57 19.78 -18.15 26.56
N ASN A 58 19.10 -18.63 27.62
CA ASN A 58 17.77 -19.25 27.50
C ASN A 58 16.73 -18.24 26.97
N LEU A 59 16.76 -16.99 27.44
CA LEU A 59 15.88 -15.94 26.95
C LEU A 59 16.10 -15.65 25.45
N CYS A 60 17.36 -15.56 25.00
CA CYS A 60 17.68 -15.39 23.59
C CYS A 60 17.25 -16.60 22.75
N ALA A 61 17.41 -17.83 23.26
CA ALA A 61 16.97 -19.05 22.56
C ALA A 61 15.45 -19.07 22.36
N VAL A 62 14.67 -18.75 23.40
CA VAL A 62 13.20 -18.59 23.28
C VAL A 62 12.84 -17.48 22.31
N GLY A 63 13.54 -16.34 22.36
CA GLY A 63 13.37 -15.24 21.42
C GLY A 63 13.61 -15.64 19.96
N LEU A 64 14.65 -16.45 19.70
CA LEU A 64 14.91 -16.97 18.35
C LEU A 64 13.81 -17.90 17.86
N VAL A 65 13.29 -18.78 18.74
CA VAL A 65 12.15 -19.65 18.41
C VAL A 65 10.92 -18.80 18.07
N LEU A 66 10.62 -17.76 18.86
CA LEU A 66 9.52 -16.84 18.57
C LEU A 66 9.68 -16.13 17.22
N VAL A 67 10.89 -15.67 16.89
CA VAL A 67 11.17 -15.04 15.59
C VAL A 67 10.96 -16.02 14.44
N ILE A 68 11.40 -17.28 14.58
CA ILE A 68 11.19 -18.33 13.56
C ILE A 68 9.70 -18.67 13.41
N CYS A 69 8.98 -18.86 14.51
CA CYS A 69 7.54 -19.12 14.49
C CYS A 69 6.77 -17.96 13.86
N GLY A 70 7.10 -16.72 14.22
CA GLY A 70 6.53 -15.51 13.62
C GLY A 70 6.83 -15.41 12.12
N TYR A 71 8.05 -15.76 11.70
CA TYR A 71 8.43 -15.81 10.29
C TYR A 71 7.59 -16.84 9.51
N GLY A 72 7.47 -18.06 10.02
CA GLY A 72 6.64 -19.10 9.41
C GLY A 72 5.18 -18.68 9.29
N TYR A 73 4.61 -18.09 10.34
CA TYR A 73 3.24 -17.58 10.33
C TYR A 73 3.04 -16.48 9.27
N GLN A 74 3.97 -15.53 9.16
CA GLN A 74 3.86 -14.48 8.14
C GLN A 74 4.04 -15.01 6.71
N LEU A 75 4.87 -16.04 6.49
CA LEU A 75 5.00 -16.68 5.18
C LEU A 75 3.72 -17.38 4.74
N VAL A 76 3.02 -18.07 5.65
CA VAL A 76 1.74 -18.73 5.35
C VAL A 76 0.68 -17.72 4.90
N HIS A 77 0.65 -16.53 5.50
CA HIS A 77 -0.32 -15.47 5.16
C HIS A 77 0.16 -14.52 4.06
N LEU A 78 1.38 -14.72 3.53
CA LEU A 78 1.95 -13.87 2.49
C LEU A 78 1.10 -13.82 1.20
N PRO A 79 0.56 -14.95 0.69
CA PRO A 79 -0.26 -14.92 -0.52
C PRO A 79 -1.53 -14.07 -0.36
N GLN A 80 -2.19 -14.13 0.79
CA GLN A 80 -3.39 -13.33 1.08
C GLN A 80 -3.06 -11.83 1.13
N ARG A 81 -1.92 -11.45 1.71
CA ARG A 81 -1.48 -10.05 1.75
C ARG A 81 -1.15 -9.50 0.36
N ILE A 82 -0.52 -10.32 -0.48
CA ILE A 82 -0.24 -9.94 -1.87
C ILE A 82 -1.54 -9.72 -2.64
N GLN A 83 -2.50 -10.64 -2.52
CA GLN A 83 -3.81 -10.51 -3.17
C GLN A 83 -4.55 -9.25 -2.72
N ALA A 84 -4.60 -8.98 -1.41
CA ALA A 84 -5.21 -7.77 -0.88
C ALA A 84 -4.56 -6.49 -1.45
N ASN A 85 -3.23 -6.46 -1.55
CA ASN A 85 -2.51 -5.32 -2.13
C ASN A 85 -2.78 -5.15 -3.62
N ILE A 86 -2.93 -6.24 -4.38
CA ILE A 86 -3.31 -6.19 -5.80
C ILE A 86 -4.71 -5.59 -5.95
N ILE A 87 -5.68 -6.07 -5.16
CA ILE A 87 -7.05 -5.54 -5.15
C ILE A 87 -7.04 -4.04 -4.85
N ILE A 88 -6.33 -3.64 -3.79
CA ILE A 88 -6.23 -2.22 -3.40
C ILE A 88 -5.64 -1.37 -4.52
N ARG A 89 -4.58 -1.85 -5.18
CA ARG A 89 -3.91 -1.13 -6.25
C ARG A 89 -4.81 -1.02 -7.48
N ASN A 90 -5.46 -2.09 -7.88
CA ASN A 90 -6.35 -2.11 -9.04
C ASN A 90 -7.56 -1.18 -8.81
N GLY A 91 -8.19 -1.26 -7.64
CA GLY A 91 -9.27 -0.35 -7.29
C GLY A 91 -8.80 1.11 -7.25
N ALA A 92 -7.58 1.38 -6.76
CA ALA A 92 -7.05 2.75 -6.75
C ALA A 92 -6.84 3.30 -8.18
N VAL A 93 -6.39 2.47 -9.12
CA VAL A 93 -6.28 2.85 -10.54
C VAL A 93 -7.66 3.18 -11.10
N LEU A 94 -8.68 2.36 -10.81
CA LEU A 94 -10.04 2.61 -11.26
C LEU A 94 -10.62 3.92 -10.70
N VAL A 95 -10.36 4.25 -9.43
CA VAL A 95 -10.72 5.56 -8.84
C VAL A 95 -10.06 6.70 -9.61
N THR A 96 -8.76 6.59 -9.94
CA THR A 96 -8.07 7.63 -10.70
C THR A 96 -8.55 7.76 -12.15
N GLU A 97 -9.12 6.70 -12.72
CA GLU A 97 -9.75 6.69 -14.04
C GLU A 97 -11.20 7.21 -14.01
N GLY A 98 -11.73 7.60 -12.84
CA GLY A 98 -13.13 8.01 -12.68
C GLY A 98 -14.13 6.85 -12.67
N ARG A 99 -13.66 5.60 -12.68
CA ARG A 99 -14.48 4.37 -12.72
C ARG A 99 -14.81 3.90 -11.30
N TYR A 100 -15.53 4.75 -10.55
CA TYR A 100 -15.77 4.54 -9.12
C TYR A 100 -16.59 3.28 -8.80
N ASP A 101 -17.63 2.97 -9.58
CA ASP A 101 -18.47 1.78 -9.35
C ASP A 101 -17.69 0.48 -9.52
N GLU A 102 -16.81 0.44 -10.52
CA GLU A 102 -15.91 -0.68 -10.73
C GLU A 102 -14.87 -0.78 -9.61
N ALA A 103 -14.31 0.36 -9.17
CA ALA A 103 -13.40 0.39 -8.02
C ALA A 103 -14.05 -0.19 -6.74
N ILE A 104 -15.31 0.17 -6.47
CA ILE A 104 -16.07 -0.32 -5.32
C ILE A 104 -16.25 -1.84 -5.41
N SER A 105 -16.66 -2.38 -6.56
CA SER A 105 -16.81 -3.83 -6.76
C SER A 105 -15.48 -4.59 -6.62
N ILE A 106 -14.36 -4.00 -7.07
CA ILE A 106 -13.02 -4.56 -6.85
C ILE A 106 -12.70 -4.56 -5.34
N TYR A 107 -12.96 -3.48 -4.62
CA TYR A 107 -12.71 -3.42 -3.18
C TYR A 107 -13.55 -4.40 -2.38
N GLN A 108 -14.75 -4.76 -2.82
CA GLN A 108 -15.58 -5.79 -2.17
C GLN A 108 -14.88 -7.16 -2.08
N GLN A 109 -13.98 -7.47 -3.02
CA GLN A 109 -13.19 -8.71 -2.97
C GLN A 109 -12.23 -8.78 -1.77
N LEU A 110 -11.96 -7.66 -1.08
CA LEU A 110 -11.19 -7.66 0.16
C LEU A 110 -11.91 -8.37 1.30
N ASP A 111 -13.24 -8.48 1.25
CA ASP A 111 -14.02 -9.18 2.29
C ASP A 111 -13.70 -10.68 2.30
N GLU A 112 -13.52 -11.29 1.11
CA GLU A 112 -13.13 -12.70 0.96
C GLU A 112 -11.77 -13.01 1.60
N LEU A 113 -10.93 -11.99 1.78
CA LEU A 113 -9.62 -12.08 2.44
C LEU A 113 -9.68 -11.74 3.94
N GLY A 114 -10.88 -11.56 4.51
CA GLY A 114 -11.10 -11.15 5.90
C GLY A 114 -10.62 -9.72 6.17
N ARG A 115 -10.62 -8.85 5.17
CA ARG A 115 -10.15 -7.44 5.24
C ARG A 115 -11.31 -6.45 5.17
N SER A 116 -12.43 -6.77 5.81
CA SER A 116 -13.67 -5.98 5.80
C SER A 116 -13.45 -4.53 6.26
N ASP A 117 -12.61 -4.29 7.28
CA ASP A 117 -12.28 -2.92 7.73
C ASP A 117 -11.58 -2.11 6.63
N THR A 118 -10.65 -2.74 5.91
CA THR A 118 -9.92 -2.08 4.82
C THR A 118 -10.84 -1.86 3.62
N MET A 119 -11.71 -2.83 3.32
CA MET A 119 -12.74 -2.73 2.29
C MET A 119 -13.62 -1.50 2.54
N GLN A 120 -14.24 -1.40 3.72
CA GLN A 120 -15.15 -0.31 4.05
C GLN A 120 -14.48 1.06 3.92
N LYS A 121 -13.25 1.18 4.44
CA LYS A 121 -12.46 2.42 4.29
C LYS A 121 -12.19 2.78 2.84
N LYS A 122 -11.90 1.80 1.99
CA LYS A 122 -11.59 2.03 0.57
C LYS A 122 -12.84 2.34 -0.24
N ILE A 123 -13.96 1.68 0.05
CA ILE A 123 -15.26 1.98 -0.53
C ILE A 123 -15.71 3.39 -0.14
N ALA A 124 -15.63 3.76 1.14
CA ALA A 124 -16.02 5.10 1.60
C ALA A 124 -15.23 6.21 0.90
N VAL A 125 -13.93 6.01 0.66
CA VAL A 125 -13.11 6.96 -0.11
C VAL A 125 -13.52 6.99 -1.59
N ALA A 126 -13.82 5.85 -2.20
CA ALA A 126 -14.28 5.82 -3.59
C ALA A 126 -15.66 6.48 -3.75
N GLU A 127 -16.55 6.31 -2.77
CA GLU A 127 -17.86 6.95 -2.73
C GLU A 127 -17.75 8.46 -2.52
N SER A 128 -16.88 8.92 -1.62
CA SER A 128 -16.68 10.35 -1.41
C SER A 128 -16.13 11.02 -2.67
N GLU A 129 -15.13 10.43 -3.33
CA GLU A 129 -14.61 10.92 -4.62
C GLU A 129 -15.69 10.92 -5.72
N LYS A 130 -16.52 9.86 -5.79
CA LYS A 130 -17.65 9.80 -6.73
C LYS A 130 -18.63 10.95 -6.52
N THR A 131 -19.06 11.17 -5.28
CA THR A 131 -20.01 12.24 -4.95
C THR A 131 -19.44 13.62 -5.23
N ALA A 132 -18.17 13.84 -4.89
CA ALA A 132 -17.47 15.10 -5.15
C ALA A 132 -17.35 15.37 -6.66
N HIS A 133 -17.06 14.34 -7.47
CA HIS A 133 -17.00 14.46 -8.91
C HIS A 133 -18.38 14.80 -9.52
N GLN A 134 -19.45 14.14 -9.07
CA GLN A 134 -20.82 14.44 -9.51
C GLN A 134 -21.25 15.88 -9.15
N GLN A 135 -20.88 16.36 -7.97
CA GLN A 135 -21.15 17.74 -7.56
C GLN A 135 -20.38 18.75 -8.42
N LEU A 136 -19.14 18.41 -8.80
CA LEU A 136 -18.33 19.25 -9.70
C LEU A 136 -18.94 19.33 -11.10
N GLU A 137 -19.36 18.19 -11.67
CA GLU A 137 -20.06 18.15 -12.96
C GLU A 137 -21.34 18.99 -12.92
N TYR A 138 -22.15 18.83 -11.87
CA TYR A 138 -23.38 19.61 -11.68
C TYR A 138 -23.10 21.12 -11.55
N ALA A 139 -22.07 21.50 -10.81
CA ALA A 139 -21.65 22.90 -10.71
C ALA A 139 -21.21 23.45 -12.08
N GLN A 140 -20.51 22.65 -12.88
CA GLN A 140 -20.09 23.06 -14.23
C GLN A 140 -21.29 23.27 -15.16
N GLU A 141 -22.34 22.45 -15.06
CA GLU A 141 -23.60 22.67 -15.78
C GLU A 141 -24.31 23.96 -15.34
N LEU A 142 -24.29 24.28 -14.04
CA LEU A 142 -24.83 25.54 -13.52
C LEU A 142 -24.05 26.77 -14.04
N ILE A 143 -22.73 26.66 -14.16
CA ILE A 143 -21.89 27.71 -14.77
C ILE A 143 -22.28 27.90 -16.24
N ASN A 144 -22.40 26.81 -16.99
CA ASN A 144 -22.75 26.84 -18.42
C ASN A 144 -24.16 27.38 -18.67
N SER A 145 -25.09 27.20 -17.73
CA SER A 145 -26.44 27.75 -17.77
C SER A 145 -26.55 29.19 -17.25
N GLY A 146 -25.43 29.78 -16.82
CA GLY A 146 -25.34 31.17 -16.36
C GLY A 146 -25.75 31.40 -14.90
N ASN A 147 -26.02 30.33 -14.14
CA ASN A 147 -26.41 30.39 -12.74
C ASN A 147 -25.18 30.29 -11.82
N LEU A 148 -24.36 31.36 -11.85
CA LEU A 148 -23.07 31.40 -11.14
C LEU A 148 -23.21 31.36 -9.61
N ALA A 149 -24.29 31.91 -9.06
CA ALA A 149 -24.51 31.95 -7.62
C ALA A 149 -24.79 30.55 -7.05
N GLU A 150 -25.64 29.77 -7.73
CA GLU A 150 -25.94 28.39 -7.35
C GLU A 150 -24.75 27.46 -7.60
N ALA A 151 -24.02 27.66 -8.71
CA ALA A 151 -22.79 26.93 -8.97
C ALA A 151 -21.74 27.10 -7.85
N ARG A 152 -21.55 28.33 -7.36
CA ARG A 152 -20.62 28.62 -6.25
C ARG A 152 -21.03 27.88 -4.98
N GLN A 153 -22.33 27.88 -4.65
CA GLN A 153 -22.84 27.19 -3.47
C GLN A 153 -22.57 25.67 -3.54
N VAL A 154 -22.74 25.07 -4.72
CA VAL A 154 -22.42 23.65 -4.92
C VAL A 154 -20.92 23.39 -4.78
N LEU A 155 -20.07 24.20 -5.41
CA LEU A 155 -18.60 24.05 -5.33
C LEU A 155 -18.06 24.21 -3.91
N GLU A 156 -18.62 25.12 -3.09
CA GLU A 156 -18.24 25.32 -1.69
C GLU A 156 -18.64 24.14 -0.79
N GLY A 157 -19.64 23.35 -1.19
CA GLY A 157 -20.10 22.16 -0.50
C GLY A 157 -19.28 20.90 -0.77
N ILE A 158 -18.38 20.92 -1.76
CA ILE A 158 -17.57 19.74 -2.15
C ILE A 158 -16.51 19.47 -1.09
N GLU A 159 -16.34 18.19 -0.73
CA GLU A 159 -15.37 17.77 0.27
C GLU A 159 -13.94 18.16 -0.16
N PRO A 160 -13.23 19.00 0.62
CA PRO A 160 -11.99 19.65 0.17
C PRO A 160 -10.78 18.71 0.07
N HIS A 161 -10.90 17.49 0.59
CA HIS A 161 -9.83 16.50 0.57
C HIS A 161 -9.87 15.57 -0.64
N THR A 162 -10.93 15.66 -1.44
CA THR A 162 -11.10 14.89 -2.69
C THR A 162 -10.37 15.57 -3.85
N ALA A 163 -10.10 14.84 -4.93
CA ALA A 163 -9.50 15.42 -6.13
C ALA A 163 -10.42 16.51 -6.74
N ALA A 164 -11.72 16.22 -6.83
CA ALA A 164 -12.72 17.17 -7.28
C ALA A 164 -12.85 18.39 -6.36
N GLY A 165 -12.63 18.24 -5.05
CA GLY A 165 -12.62 19.37 -4.12
C GLY A 165 -11.46 20.34 -4.33
N GLN A 166 -10.31 19.85 -4.80
CA GLN A 166 -9.19 20.73 -5.18
C GLN A 166 -9.53 21.50 -6.47
N GLU A 167 -10.06 20.81 -7.47
CA GLU A 167 -10.49 21.42 -8.73
C GLU A 167 -11.62 22.44 -8.50
N ALA A 168 -12.58 22.14 -7.62
CA ALA A 168 -13.66 23.04 -7.26
C ALA A 168 -13.15 24.38 -6.69
N ARG A 169 -12.08 24.35 -5.87
CA ARG A 169 -11.45 25.56 -5.34
C ARG A 169 -10.79 26.38 -6.43
N ASP A 170 -10.16 25.73 -7.39
CA ASP A 170 -9.56 26.41 -8.54
C ASP A 170 -10.64 27.07 -9.41
N VAL A 171 -11.76 26.38 -9.65
CA VAL A 171 -12.91 26.94 -10.37
C VAL A 171 -13.50 28.15 -9.62
N ILE A 172 -13.74 28.05 -8.32
CA ILE A 172 -14.23 29.18 -7.50
C ILE A 172 -13.32 30.41 -7.67
N ARG A 173 -11.99 30.21 -7.66
CA ARG A 173 -11.02 31.29 -7.83
C ARG A 173 -11.10 31.98 -9.19
N THR A 174 -11.49 31.25 -10.23
CA THR A 174 -11.66 31.83 -11.59
C THR A 174 -12.98 32.58 -11.76
N LEU A 175 -13.94 32.38 -10.84
CA LEU A 175 -15.23 33.06 -10.85
C LEU A 175 -15.22 34.41 -10.09
N GLU A 176 -14.12 34.75 -9.41
CA GLU A 176 -13.87 36.04 -8.73
C GLU A 176 -13.19 37.06 -9.66
#